data_AF-A0A310SE75-F1
#
_entry.id   AF-A0A310SE75-F1
#
_cell.length_a   1.000
_cell.length_b   1.000
_cell.length_c   1.000
_cell.angle_alpha   90.00
_cell.angle_beta   90.00
_cell.angle_gamma   90.00
#
_symmetry.space_group_name_H-M   'P 1'
#
loop_
_entity.id
_entity.type
_entity.pdbx_description
1 polymer ?
#
loop_
_entity_poly.entity_id
_entity_poly.type
_entity_poly.pdbx_seq_one_letter_code
_entity_poly.pdbx_strand_id
1 'polypeptide(L)'
;ALRTLVFGSCASPPRPEWARTGFTLRPYGQSLAFGLRAPRNTTRGLVTAVQAIMLKHFLFKCNRQDTHASPESLLKPSYDRQIDVLTSTIAEIIWRCAGGFVVQNTGCSPNQSATGNANVPRAVVVLPQETPYVQHSVQYFQDGLTETLHLFEFESLQDLEIFIKRYLYLFQDEGGPGAKLLLYSAVLSRGLSKVQADLEDPKGSILSGCPEEGPTNAVILSLTGRASPHLHNGVLHVGDENTYAIPQWGVLVRSEVGFLVHEGDAQLSKQPGSRLKTPNLPIWVTLCHGHHGVLFNTNRELLRNYHAERRFEIQYFTCGGSHAILTVDTRSTSGNDSEFEGPSKECMDIAATPLEKLIRSKWQDAYIQWNGTPLM
;
A
#
# COMPACT_ATOMS: atom_id res chain seq x y z
N ALA A 1 14.03 19.87 5.99
CA ALA A 1 14.36 18.50 5.51
C ALA A 1 13.11 17.64 5.32
N LEU A 2 12.37 17.28 6.38
CA LEU A 2 11.17 16.41 6.27
C LEU A 2 10.16 16.90 5.22
N ARG A 3 9.74 18.16 5.26
CA ARG A 3 8.80 18.73 4.28
C ARG A 3 9.33 18.73 2.86
N THR A 4 10.60 19.07 2.65
CA THR A 4 11.24 19.00 1.33
C THR A 4 11.20 17.58 0.79
N LEU A 5 11.50 16.57 1.62
CA LEU A 5 11.52 15.18 1.19
C LEU A 5 10.11 14.61 0.90
N VAL A 6 9.11 15.05 1.66
CA VAL A 6 7.73 14.58 1.50
C VAL A 6 7.01 15.34 0.38
N PHE A 7 7.04 16.66 0.40
CA PHE A 7 6.25 17.54 -0.48
C PHE A 7 7.07 18.22 -1.59
N GLY A 8 8.39 18.02 -1.65
CA GLY A 8 9.30 18.66 -2.61
C GLY A 8 9.71 20.09 -2.23
N SER A 9 8.98 20.73 -1.31
CA SER A 9 9.26 22.10 -0.87
C SER A 9 8.80 22.34 0.57
N CYS A 10 9.42 23.33 1.21
CA CYS A 10 8.96 23.91 2.46
C CYS A 10 8.56 25.39 2.33
N ALA A 11 8.82 26.00 1.17
CA ALA A 11 8.47 27.39 0.88
C ALA A 11 6.96 27.58 0.60
N SER A 12 6.24 26.51 0.29
CA SER A 12 4.77 26.50 0.20
C SER A 12 4.17 25.56 1.24
N PRO A 13 3.03 25.92 1.86
CA PRO A 13 2.28 24.99 2.70
C PRO A 13 1.96 23.69 1.93
N PRO A 14 1.97 22.53 2.59
CA PRO A 14 1.50 21.29 1.97
C PRO A 14 0.08 21.42 1.45
N ARG A 15 -0.28 20.54 0.51
CA ARG A 15 -1.65 20.46 0.01
C ARG A 15 -2.60 20.25 1.19
N PRO A 16 -3.67 21.06 1.32
CA PRO A 16 -4.45 21.12 2.55
C PRO A 16 -5.24 19.83 2.82
N GLU A 17 -5.49 19.03 1.79
CA GLU A 17 -6.09 17.70 1.88
C GLU A 17 -5.31 16.75 2.81
N TRP A 18 -3.98 16.87 2.89
CA TRP A 18 -3.14 16.03 3.78
C TRP A 18 -3.33 16.38 5.26
N ALA A 19 -3.70 17.62 5.57
CA ALA A 19 -4.04 18.04 6.92
C ALA A 19 -5.50 17.72 7.30
N ARG A 20 -6.32 17.28 6.34
CA ARG A 20 -7.76 17.05 6.49
C ARG A 20 -8.21 15.65 6.06
N THR A 21 -7.31 14.69 6.07
CA THR A 21 -7.63 13.29 5.80
C THR A 21 -7.19 12.44 6.98
N GLY A 22 -8.15 11.96 7.76
CA GLY A 22 -7.96 10.86 8.72
C GLY A 22 -8.32 9.52 8.10
N PHE A 23 -8.06 8.44 8.85
CA PHE A 23 -8.47 7.08 8.50
C PHE A 23 -9.90 6.82 8.99
N THR A 24 -10.86 7.45 8.31
CA THR A 24 -12.28 7.38 8.69
C THR A 24 -12.85 5.97 8.46
N LEU A 25 -13.21 5.28 9.53
CA LEU A 25 -13.84 3.97 9.47
C LEU A 25 -15.26 4.05 8.88
N ARG A 26 -15.68 2.98 8.18
CA ARG A 26 -17.09 2.78 7.82
C ARG A 26 -17.91 2.34 9.04
N PRO A 27 -19.23 2.62 9.07
CA PRO A 27 -20.08 2.17 10.16
C PRO A 27 -19.98 0.65 10.36
N TYR A 28 -19.78 0.22 11.61
CA TYR A 28 -19.68 -1.19 11.97
C TYR A 28 -21.00 -1.94 11.72
N GLY A 29 -20.92 -3.26 11.54
CA GLY A 29 -22.10 -4.12 11.31
C GLY A 29 -22.80 -3.93 9.96
N GLN A 30 -22.36 -2.97 9.12
CA GLN A 30 -22.88 -2.76 7.77
C GLN A 30 -22.03 -3.51 6.73
N SER A 31 -22.52 -3.55 5.49
CA SER A 31 -21.70 -4.01 4.36
C SER A 31 -20.44 -3.14 4.25
N LEU A 32 -19.31 -3.77 3.93
CA LEU A 32 -18.03 -3.08 3.75
C LEU A 32 -17.49 -2.40 5.02
N ALA A 33 -17.95 -2.82 6.22
CA ALA A 33 -17.45 -2.31 7.50
C ALA A 33 -15.94 -2.54 7.71
N PHE A 34 -15.31 -3.47 6.97
CA PHE A 34 -13.85 -3.65 6.97
C PHE A 34 -13.07 -2.50 6.28
N GLY A 35 -13.77 -1.58 5.62
CA GLY A 35 -13.20 -0.54 4.78
C GLY A 35 -13.05 0.83 5.43
N LEU A 36 -12.27 1.68 4.77
CA LEU A 36 -12.14 3.10 5.07
C LEU A 36 -13.02 3.94 4.12
N ARG A 37 -13.33 5.16 4.54
CA ARG A 37 -13.89 6.22 3.70
C ARG A 37 -12.81 7.26 3.45
N ALA A 38 -12.62 7.63 2.20
CA ALA A 38 -11.77 8.77 1.87
C ALA A 38 -12.31 9.53 0.65
N PRO A 39 -12.17 10.86 0.59
CA PRO A 39 -12.48 11.64 -0.61
C PRO A 39 -11.52 11.30 -1.77
N ARG A 40 -11.92 11.66 -3.00
CA ARG A 40 -11.06 11.54 -4.19
C ARG A 40 -10.06 12.70 -4.19
N ASN A 41 -8.87 12.44 -3.71
CA ASN A 41 -7.85 13.45 -3.43
C ASN A 41 -6.46 12.78 -3.38
N THR A 42 -5.37 13.54 -3.25
CA THR A 42 -4.01 12.95 -3.35
C THR A 42 -3.57 12.08 -2.17
N THR A 43 -4.39 11.93 -1.14
CA THR A 43 -4.11 11.02 -0.02
C THR A 43 -4.62 9.60 -0.27
N ARG A 44 -5.50 9.42 -1.25
CA ARG A 44 -6.30 8.19 -1.41
C ARG A 44 -5.44 6.94 -1.67
N GLY A 45 -4.30 7.05 -2.34
CA GLY A 45 -3.34 5.95 -2.47
C GLY A 45 -2.82 5.47 -1.12
N LEU A 46 -2.44 6.38 -0.23
CA LEU A 46 -2.01 6.03 1.13
C LEU A 46 -3.15 5.37 1.91
N VAL A 47 -4.36 5.95 1.88
CA VAL A 47 -5.53 5.37 2.58
C VAL A 47 -5.85 3.98 2.04
N THR A 48 -5.73 3.76 0.74
CA THR A 48 -5.96 2.45 0.11
C THR A 48 -4.91 1.44 0.53
N ALA A 49 -3.64 1.84 0.70
CA ALA A 49 -2.60 0.98 1.25
C ALA A 49 -2.90 0.58 2.71
N VAL A 50 -3.37 1.53 3.53
CA VAL A 50 -3.85 1.24 4.90
C VAL A 50 -5.01 0.25 4.85
N GLN A 51 -6.01 0.47 4.00
CA GLN A 51 -7.16 -0.43 3.84
C GLN A 51 -6.76 -1.85 3.43
N ALA A 52 -5.81 -2.01 2.51
CA ALA A 52 -5.32 -3.33 2.11
C ALA A 52 -4.60 -4.06 3.25
N ILE A 53 -3.84 -3.34 4.08
CA ILE A 53 -3.19 -3.93 5.26
C ILE A 53 -4.25 -4.25 6.32
N MET A 54 -5.28 -3.43 6.52
CA MET A 54 -6.42 -3.79 7.39
C MET A 54 -7.09 -5.10 6.95
N LEU A 55 -7.32 -5.29 5.65
CA LEU A 55 -7.83 -6.55 5.10
C LEU A 55 -6.92 -7.74 5.43
N LYS A 56 -5.59 -7.57 5.39
CA LYS A 56 -4.65 -8.60 5.85
C LYS A 56 -4.92 -8.96 7.32
N HIS A 57 -5.12 -7.97 8.19
CA HIS A 57 -5.38 -8.22 9.60
C HIS A 57 -6.72 -8.91 9.83
N PHE A 58 -7.80 -8.48 9.17
CA PHE A 58 -9.12 -9.12 9.29
C PHE A 58 -9.11 -10.56 8.80
N LEU A 59 -8.52 -10.84 7.63
CA LEU A 59 -8.64 -12.14 6.98
C LEU A 59 -7.58 -13.14 7.41
N PHE A 60 -6.38 -12.68 7.77
CA PHE A 60 -5.20 -13.54 7.86
C PHE A 60 -4.38 -13.40 9.15
N LYS A 61 -4.74 -12.45 10.02
CA LYS A 61 -4.11 -12.26 11.34
C LYS A 61 -5.19 -12.47 12.43
N CYS A 62 -5.57 -13.74 12.60
CA CYS A 62 -6.62 -14.16 13.52
C CYS A 62 -6.21 -13.98 14.99
N ASN A 63 -7.12 -13.42 15.79
CA ASN A 63 -7.09 -13.59 17.24
C ASN A 63 -7.71 -14.94 17.63
N ARG A 64 -7.56 -15.39 18.88
CA ARG A 64 -8.14 -16.67 19.37
C ARG A 64 -9.67 -16.77 19.17
N GLN A 65 -10.35 -15.65 18.97
CA GLN A 65 -11.79 -15.56 18.72
C GLN A 65 -12.17 -15.78 17.24
N ASP A 66 -11.22 -15.66 16.31
CA ASP A 66 -11.44 -15.71 14.86
C ASP A 66 -11.23 -17.13 14.26
N THR A 67 -10.80 -18.11 15.07
CA THR A 67 -10.37 -19.43 14.57
C THR A 67 -11.47 -20.25 13.88
N HIS A 68 -12.74 -19.95 14.17
CA HIS A 68 -13.91 -20.60 13.55
C HIS A 68 -14.79 -19.64 12.72
N ALA A 69 -14.35 -18.40 12.51
CA ALA A 69 -15.11 -17.40 11.78
C ALA A 69 -15.09 -17.69 10.28
N SER A 70 -16.24 -17.58 9.61
CA SER A 70 -16.29 -17.61 8.15
C SER A 70 -15.68 -16.31 7.58
N PRO A 71 -15.07 -16.33 6.39
CA PRO A 71 -14.52 -15.11 5.80
C PRO A 71 -15.52 -13.96 5.66
N GLU A 72 -16.80 -14.25 5.40
CA GLU A 72 -17.86 -13.24 5.30
C GLU A 72 -18.11 -12.55 6.64
N SER A 73 -17.96 -13.29 7.76
CA SER A 73 -18.11 -12.75 9.11
C SER A 73 -16.91 -11.86 9.49
N LEU A 74 -15.70 -12.21 9.03
CA LEU A 74 -14.49 -11.40 9.23
C LEU A 74 -14.57 -10.05 8.49
N LEU A 75 -15.33 -9.99 7.41
CA LEU A 75 -15.64 -8.77 6.65
C LEU A 75 -16.84 -7.99 7.21
N LYS A 76 -17.37 -8.36 8.37
CA LYS A 76 -18.40 -7.58 9.10
C LYS A 76 -17.94 -7.35 10.55
N PRO A 77 -16.80 -6.66 10.75
CA PRO A 77 -16.23 -6.50 12.09
C PRO A 77 -17.11 -5.65 13.00
N SER A 78 -16.99 -5.91 14.31
CA SER A 78 -17.46 -4.99 15.35
C SER A 78 -16.59 -3.73 15.39
N TYR A 79 -17.08 -2.68 16.05
CA TYR A 79 -16.31 -1.45 16.22
C TYR A 79 -14.96 -1.69 16.94
N ASP A 80 -14.95 -2.48 18.01
CA ASP A 80 -13.72 -2.81 18.74
C ASP A 80 -12.70 -3.50 17.83
N ARG A 81 -13.16 -4.41 16.96
CA ARG A 81 -12.28 -5.10 16.01
C ARG A 81 -11.76 -4.15 14.93
N GLN A 82 -12.55 -3.18 14.47
CA GLN A 82 -12.06 -2.13 13.57
C GLN A 82 -10.95 -1.29 14.22
N ILE A 83 -11.12 -0.91 15.48
CA ILE A 83 -10.15 -0.12 16.25
C ILE A 83 -8.84 -0.89 16.45
N ASP A 84 -8.92 -2.16 16.85
CA ASP A 84 -7.74 -3.00 17.03
C ASP A 84 -6.99 -3.23 15.72
N VAL A 85 -7.72 -3.44 14.61
CA VAL A 85 -7.12 -3.65 13.29
C VAL A 85 -6.49 -2.38 12.74
N LEU A 86 -7.14 -1.21 12.87
CA LEU A 86 -6.56 0.05 12.44
C LEU A 86 -5.31 0.40 13.24
N THR A 87 -5.35 0.19 14.57
CA THR A 87 -4.17 0.32 15.45
C THR A 87 -3.02 -0.54 14.98
N SER A 88 -3.27 -1.84 14.79
CA SER A 88 -2.26 -2.80 14.34
C SER A 88 -1.70 -2.43 12.97
N THR A 89 -2.55 -1.94 12.07
CA THR A 89 -2.17 -1.53 10.72
C THR A 89 -1.22 -0.33 10.73
N ILE A 90 -1.55 0.72 11.49
CA ILE A 90 -0.73 1.92 11.62
C ILE A 90 0.64 1.54 12.22
N ALA A 91 0.64 0.78 13.31
CA ALA A 91 1.87 0.31 13.95
C ALA A 91 2.71 -0.57 13.01
N GLU A 92 2.09 -1.48 12.26
CA GLU A 92 2.75 -2.36 11.31
C GLU A 92 3.44 -1.58 10.18
N ILE A 93 2.79 -0.55 9.62
CA ILE A 93 3.39 0.31 8.57
C ILE A 93 4.63 1.03 9.11
N ILE A 94 4.52 1.66 10.28
CA ILE A 94 5.61 2.41 10.92
C ILE A 94 6.77 1.47 11.26
N TRP A 95 6.48 0.32 11.88
CA TRP A 95 7.47 -0.70 12.24
C TRP A 95 8.17 -1.30 11.01
N ARG A 96 7.43 -1.53 9.93
CA ARG A 96 7.99 -1.99 8.64
C ARG A 96 8.99 -0.97 8.09
N CYS A 97 8.65 0.32 8.12
CA CYS A 97 9.55 1.39 7.67
C CYS A 97 10.82 1.48 8.53
N ALA A 98 10.71 1.18 9.84
CA ALA A 98 11.86 1.07 10.74
C ALA A 98 12.77 -0.14 10.45
N GLY A 99 12.40 -1.03 9.53
CA GLY A 99 13.11 -2.27 9.24
C GLY A 99 12.80 -3.43 10.21
N GLY A 100 11.74 -3.28 11.02
CA GLY A 100 11.45 -4.18 12.13
C GLY A 100 11.10 -5.63 11.77
N PHE A 101 10.71 -5.90 10.51
CA PHE A 101 10.45 -7.26 10.01
C PHE A 101 11.63 -7.88 9.24
N VAL A 102 12.64 -7.07 8.86
CA VAL A 102 13.83 -7.59 8.17
C VAL A 102 14.73 -8.37 9.13
N VAL A 103 14.82 -7.91 10.38
CA VAL A 103 15.62 -8.53 11.46
C VAL A 103 15.12 -9.93 11.85
N GLN A 104 13.84 -10.25 11.58
CA GLN A 104 13.24 -11.54 11.95
C GLN A 104 13.40 -12.63 10.86
N ASN A 105 13.62 -12.25 9.59
CA ASN A 105 13.71 -13.19 8.47
C ASN A 105 15.14 -13.58 8.09
N THR A 106 16.16 -12.87 8.58
CA THR A 106 17.53 -13.36 8.56
C THR A 106 17.71 -14.31 9.74
N GLY A 107 17.37 -15.59 9.53
CA GLY A 107 17.83 -16.66 10.41
C GLY A 107 19.35 -16.60 10.48
N CYS A 108 19.89 -16.03 11.55
CA CYS A 108 21.31 -16.02 11.82
C CYS A 108 21.77 -17.48 11.96
N SER A 109 22.40 -18.00 10.91
CA SER A 109 23.35 -19.09 11.06
C SER A 109 24.45 -18.58 12.00
N PRO A 110 24.81 -19.29 13.09
CA PRO A 110 25.64 -18.74 14.16
C PRO A 110 27.08 -18.38 13.77
N ASN A 111 27.51 -18.57 12.52
CA ASN A 111 28.93 -18.57 12.14
C ASN A 111 29.29 -17.61 11.00
N GLN A 112 28.71 -16.41 10.96
CA GLN A 112 29.33 -15.30 10.22
C GLN A 112 29.46 -14.08 11.13
N SER A 113 30.67 -13.93 11.67
CA SER A 113 31.18 -12.70 12.29
C SER A 113 31.22 -11.58 11.26
N ALA A 114 30.09 -10.91 11.06
CA ALA A 114 30.04 -9.58 10.46
C ALA A 114 30.08 -8.56 11.59
N THR A 115 31.29 -8.10 11.91
CA THR A 115 31.54 -6.88 12.68
C THR A 115 30.92 -5.69 11.95
N GLY A 116 29.71 -5.31 12.33
CA GLY A 116 29.03 -4.10 11.87
C GLY A 116 27.61 -4.02 12.43
N ASN A 117 27.41 -3.12 13.41
CA ASN A 117 26.15 -2.79 14.09
C ASN A 117 24.88 -3.40 13.47
N ALA A 118 24.36 -4.47 14.08
CA ALA A 118 22.98 -4.89 13.85
C ALA A 118 22.07 -3.73 14.31
N ASN A 119 21.65 -2.88 13.37
CA ASN A 119 20.79 -1.74 13.67
C ASN A 119 19.48 -2.25 14.22
N VAL A 120 19.28 -2.11 15.53
CA VAL A 120 18.00 -2.34 16.18
C VAL A 120 16.97 -1.44 15.49
N PRO A 121 15.82 -1.98 15.05
CA PRO A 121 14.80 -1.19 14.40
C PRO A 121 14.26 -0.13 15.36
N ARG A 122 14.28 1.14 14.94
CA ARG A 122 13.78 2.28 15.72
C ARG A 122 12.66 2.97 14.95
N ALA A 123 11.43 2.70 15.34
CA ALA A 123 10.24 3.37 14.84
C ALA A 123 10.13 4.77 15.43
N VAL A 124 9.58 5.71 14.67
CA VAL A 124 9.36 7.10 15.07
C VAL A 124 7.90 7.45 14.78
N VAL A 125 7.18 7.89 15.79
CA VAL A 125 5.81 8.41 15.68
C VAL A 125 5.83 9.90 15.89
N VAL A 126 5.16 10.65 15.01
CA VAL A 126 4.93 12.09 15.19
C VAL A 126 3.53 12.36 15.71
N LEU A 127 3.41 13.19 16.75
CA LEU A 127 2.12 13.71 17.21
C LEU A 127 2.19 15.23 17.37
N PRO A 128 1.11 15.97 17.09
CA PRO A 128 1.06 17.41 17.31
C PRO A 128 1.07 17.75 18.81
N GLN A 129 1.73 18.85 19.15
CA GLN A 129 1.69 19.49 20.46
C GLN A 129 1.30 20.97 20.32
N GLU A 130 1.26 21.71 21.42
CA GLU A 130 0.94 23.14 21.42
C GLU A 130 2.14 24.02 21.05
N THR A 131 3.36 23.56 21.33
CA THR A 131 4.59 24.36 21.12
C THR A 131 5.11 24.21 19.69
N PRO A 132 5.24 25.30 18.91
CA PRO A 132 5.90 25.27 17.62
C PRO A 132 7.42 25.28 17.78
N TYR A 133 8.11 24.33 17.15
CA TYR A 133 9.56 24.18 17.12
C TYR A 133 10.22 24.85 15.91
N VAL A 134 9.44 25.21 14.88
CA VAL A 134 9.94 25.82 13.63
C VAL A 134 9.25 27.15 13.38
N GLN A 135 10.04 28.22 13.28
CA GLN A 135 9.54 29.57 13.02
C GLN A 135 9.17 29.77 11.54
N HIS A 136 8.16 30.61 11.31
CA HIS A 136 7.80 31.06 9.97
C HIS A 136 8.93 31.89 9.35
N SER A 137 9.22 31.67 8.08
CA SER A 137 10.20 32.45 7.31
C SER A 137 9.89 32.39 5.81
N VAL A 138 10.59 33.19 5.01
CA VAL A 138 10.46 33.14 3.54
C VAL A 138 10.93 31.79 2.96
N GLN A 139 11.75 31.03 3.70
CA GLN A 139 12.15 29.67 3.35
C GLN A 139 11.23 28.59 3.93
N TYR A 140 10.36 28.94 4.88
CA TYR A 140 9.46 28.00 5.56
C TYR A 140 8.11 28.64 5.89
N PHE A 141 7.08 28.29 5.12
CA PHE A 141 5.71 28.69 5.40
C PHE A 141 5.05 27.67 6.34
N GLN A 142 4.74 28.07 7.57
CA GLN A 142 4.02 27.24 8.56
C GLN A 142 2.71 26.68 8.01
N ASP A 143 2.34 25.48 8.47
CA ASP A 143 1.12 24.80 8.03
C ASP A 143 0.17 24.43 9.18
N GLY A 144 0.46 24.91 10.39
CA GLY A 144 -0.32 24.69 11.61
C GLY A 144 -0.09 23.33 12.25
N LEU A 145 0.71 22.44 11.65
CA LEU A 145 0.91 21.07 12.12
C LEU A 145 2.38 20.70 12.20
N THR A 146 3.12 20.81 11.11
CA THR A 146 4.47 20.25 10.98
C THR A 146 5.42 20.85 12.01
N GLU A 147 5.31 22.14 12.27
CA GLU A 147 6.11 22.85 13.25
C GLU A 147 5.83 22.45 14.69
N THR A 148 4.67 21.86 15.00
CA THR A 148 4.30 21.47 16.36
C THR A 148 4.51 19.98 16.65
N LEU A 149 5.07 19.23 15.70
CA LEU A 149 5.23 17.79 15.83
C LEU A 149 6.32 17.43 16.83
N HIS A 150 5.96 16.60 17.80
CA HIS A 150 6.88 15.94 18.70
C HIS A 150 7.15 14.51 18.23
N LEU A 151 8.39 14.03 18.44
CA LEU A 151 8.88 12.73 17.98
C LEU A 151 8.92 11.76 19.15
N PHE A 152 8.30 10.58 19.00
CA PHE A 152 8.32 9.49 19.96
C PHE A 152 8.96 8.26 19.33
N GLU A 153 9.75 7.52 20.10
CA GLU A 153 10.63 6.49 19.56
C GLU A 153 10.38 5.09 20.14
N PHE A 154 10.29 4.16 19.19
CA PHE A 154 9.86 2.76 19.22
C PHE A 154 10.96 1.72 19.05
N GLU A 155 11.34 0.93 20.05
CA GLU A 155 12.22 -0.25 19.85
C GLU A 155 11.45 -1.59 19.89
N SER A 156 10.15 -1.55 20.13
CA SER A 156 9.26 -2.71 20.20
C SER A 156 7.97 -2.44 19.45
N LEU A 157 7.53 -3.40 18.62
CA LEU A 157 6.23 -3.35 17.95
C LEU A 157 5.08 -3.31 18.97
N GLN A 158 5.21 -4.01 20.10
CA GLN A 158 4.17 -4.08 21.12
C GLN A 158 3.96 -2.71 21.80
N ASP A 159 5.06 -2.02 22.16
CA ASP A 159 4.96 -0.70 22.79
C ASP A 159 4.43 0.34 21.79
N LEU A 160 4.84 0.23 20.53
CA LEU A 160 4.30 1.04 19.43
C LEU A 160 2.78 0.82 19.28
N GLU A 161 2.30 -0.43 19.28
CA GLU A 161 0.87 -0.73 19.18
C GLU A 161 0.07 -0.14 20.36
N ILE A 162 0.58 -0.24 21.59
CA ILE A 162 -0.04 0.36 22.79
C ILE A 162 -0.11 1.88 22.64
N PHE A 163 0.97 2.51 22.18
CA PHE A 163 1.03 3.95 21.99
C PHE A 163 0.06 4.43 20.91
N ILE A 164 0.04 3.77 19.75
CA ILE A 164 -0.89 4.08 18.66
C ILE A 164 -2.33 3.91 19.15
N LYS A 165 -2.65 2.86 19.92
CA LYS A 165 -4.01 2.66 20.47
C LYS A 165 -4.44 3.83 21.34
N ARG A 166 -3.55 4.33 22.19
CA ARG A 166 -3.81 5.48 23.09
C ARG A 166 -4.11 6.77 22.31
N TYR A 167 -3.43 6.98 21.19
CA TYR A 167 -3.53 8.22 20.40
C TYR A 167 -4.28 8.03 19.07
N LEU A 168 -5.00 6.92 18.90
CA LEU A 168 -5.65 6.56 17.64
C LEU A 168 -6.63 7.63 17.16
N TYR A 169 -7.27 8.35 18.09
CA TYR A 169 -8.18 9.45 17.79
C TYR A 169 -7.55 10.51 16.87
N LEU A 170 -6.24 10.77 16.96
CA LEU A 170 -5.53 11.72 16.08
C LEU A 170 -5.36 11.22 14.65
N PHE A 171 -5.43 9.90 14.45
CA PHE A 171 -5.26 9.26 13.15
C PHE A 171 -6.59 8.98 12.46
N GLN A 172 -7.65 8.64 13.20
CA GLN A 172 -8.93 8.22 12.62
C GLN A 172 -9.96 9.34 12.42
N ASP A 173 -9.78 10.49 13.09
CA ASP A 173 -10.79 11.56 13.10
C ASP A 173 -11.10 12.10 11.70
N GLU A 174 -12.39 12.30 11.41
CA GLU A 174 -12.84 12.77 10.10
C GLU A 174 -12.47 14.25 9.93
N GLY A 175 -11.67 14.57 8.92
CA GLY A 175 -11.10 15.91 8.75
C GLY A 175 -9.84 16.18 9.58
N GLY A 176 -9.32 15.19 10.31
CA GLY A 176 -8.04 15.25 11.02
C GLY A 176 -6.81 15.03 10.12
N PRO A 177 -5.58 15.17 10.64
CA PRO A 177 -4.34 15.07 9.86
C PRO A 177 -3.75 13.64 9.78
N GLY A 178 -4.55 12.60 10.00
CA GLY A 178 -4.07 11.22 10.18
C GLY A 178 -3.19 10.69 9.05
N ALA A 179 -3.52 10.98 7.80
CA ALA A 179 -2.72 10.62 6.63
C ALA A 179 -1.32 11.25 6.67
N LYS A 180 -1.22 12.53 7.04
CA LYS A 180 0.05 13.25 7.18
C LYS A 180 0.86 12.74 8.37
N LEU A 181 0.22 12.46 9.51
CA LEU A 181 0.87 11.89 10.69
C LEU A 181 1.47 10.52 10.39
N LEU A 182 0.73 9.64 9.72
CA LEU A 182 1.23 8.32 9.33
C LEU A 182 2.40 8.45 8.34
N LEU A 183 2.26 9.28 7.30
CA LEU A 183 3.30 9.45 6.30
C LEU A 183 4.60 9.97 6.93
N TYR A 184 4.52 10.99 7.77
CA TYR A 184 5.69 11.52 8.46
C TYR A 184 6.32 10.48 9.41
N SER A 185 5.50 9.74 10.17
CA SER A 185 5.97 8.67 11.05
C SER A 185 6.71 7.58 10.27
N ALA A 186 6.17 7.15 9.13
CA ALA A 186 6.80 6.18 8.24
C ALA A 186 8.14 6.67 7.67
N VAL A 187 8.18 7.92 7.19
CA VAL A 187 9.40 8.53 6.62
C VAL A 187 10.50 8.69 7.66
N LEU A 188 10.16 9.12 8.87
CA LEU A 188 11.11 9.29 9.96
C LEU A 188 11.61 7.95 10.49
N SER A 189 10.74 6.94 10.58
CA SER A 189 11.12 5.56 10.92
C SER A 189 12.09 4.95 9.91
N ARG A 190 11.87 5.19 8.62
CA ARG A 190 12.80 4.78 7.55
C ARG A 190 14.12 5.56 7.61
N GLY A 191 14.06 6.82 8.01
CA GLY A 191 15.18 7.75 8.10
C GLY A 191 15.34 8.59 6.83
N LEU A 192 15.53 9.91 7.01
CA LEU A 192 15.51 10.87 5.90
C LEU A 192 16.56 10.59 4.82
N SER A 193 17.79 10.23 5.21
CA SER A 193 18.86 9.89 4.27
C SER A 193 18.57 8.63 3.46
N LYS A 194 18.00 7.62 4.12
CA LYS A 194 17.58 6.36 3.49
C LYS A 194 16.43 6.57 2.52
N VAL A 195 15.45 7.40 2.87
CA VAL A 195 14.35 7.77 1.96
C VAL A 195 14.87 8.56 0.77
N GLN A 196 15.79 9.51 0.96
CA GLN A 196 16.42 10.25 -0.15
C GLN A 196 17.17 9.30 -1.09
N ALA A 197 17.87 8.30 -0.55
CA ALA A 197 18.53 7.26 -1.34
C ALA A 197 17.52 6.33 -2.05
N ASP A 198 16.39 6.00 -1.41
CA ASP A 198 15.34 5.17 -2.00
C ASP A 198 14.71 5.82 -3.24
N LEU A 199 14.61 7.15 -3.28
CA LEU A 199 14.02 7.90 -4.39
C LEU A 199 14.90 7.96 -5.64
N GLU A 200 16.22 7.72 -5.51
CA GLU A 200 17.22 7.77 -6.59
C GLU A 200 17.27 9.09 -7.40
N ASP A 201 16.61 10.14 -6.92
CA ASP A 201 16.64 11.49 -7.47
C ASP A 201 16.94 12.49 -6.34
N PRO A 202 18.05 13.25 -6.40
CA PRO A 202 18.38 14.27 -5.40
C PRO A 202 17.30 15.35 -5.22
N LYS A 203 16.47 15.60 -6.23
CA LYS A 203 15.33 16.54 -6.17
C LYS A 203 13.99 15.83 -5.99
N GLY A 204 14.01 14.51 -5.88
CA GLY A 204 12.82 13.68 -5.72
C GLY A 204 12.13 13.96 -4.40
N SER A 205 10.80 13.78 -4.40
CA SER A 205 10.00 13.78 -3.18
C SER A 205 8.99 12.64 -3.21
N ILE A 206 8.55 12.19 -2.04
CA ILE A 206 7.58 11.08 -1.94
C ILE A 206 6.28 11.44 -2.65
N LEU A 207 5.84 12.69 -2.53
CA LEU A 207 4.58 13.15 -3.10
C LEU A 207 4.73 13.80 -4.49
N SER A 208 5.86 13.56 -5.18
CA SER A 208 6.09 14.08 -6.53
C SER A 208 5.12 13.49 -7.56
N GLY A 209 4.89 14.21 -8.66
CA GLY A 209 4.15 13.71 -9.83
C GLY A 209 2.63 13.92 -9.83
N CYS A 210 2.06 14.49 -8.78
CA CYS A 210 0.66 14.94 -8.66
C CYS A 210 -0.43 14.12 -9.40
N PRO A 211 -0.48 12.78 -9.27
CA PRO A 211 -1.62 12.01 -9.76
C PRO A 211 -2.86 12.34 -8.91
N GLU A 212 -4.04 12.23 -9.51
CA GLU A 212 -5.31 12.64 -8.88
C GLU A 212 -5.57 11.99 -7.52
N GLU A 213 -5.19 10.71 -7.37
CA GLU A 213 -5.39 9.94 -6.13
C GLU A 213 -4.10 9.66 -5.34
N GLY A 214 -3.00 10.34 -5.66
CA GLY A 214 -1.75 10.29 -4.90
C GLY A 214 -0.69 9.32 -5.45
N PRO A 215 0.60 9.59 -5.20
CA PRO A 215 1.69 8.91 -5.87
C PRO A 215 1.98 7.52 -5.31
N THR A 216 2.43 6.65 -6.21
CA THR A 216 2.78 5.26 -5.93
C THR A 216 3.87 5.12 -4.87
N ASN A 217 4.79 6.09 -4.76
CA ASN A 217 5.88 6.03 -3.76
C ASN A 217 5.36 5.93 -2.32
N ALA A 218 4.26 6.62 -1.99
CA ALA A 218 3.64 6.52 -0.66
C ALA A 218 3.00 5.14 -0.41
N VAL A 219 2.41 4.55 -1.46
CA VAL A 219 1.87 3.19 -1.44
C VAL A 219 2.99 2.17 -1.23
N ILE A 220 4.04 2.24 -2.05
CA ILE A 220 5.17 1.29 -1.99
C ILE A 220 5.94 1.41 -0.67
N LEU A 221 6.11 2.63 -0.13
CA LEU A 221 6.66 2.83 1.21
C LEU A 221 5.82 2.11 2.27
N SER A 222 4.49 2.24 2.21
CA SER A 222 3.58 1.60 3.17
C SER A 222 3.62 0.07 3.09
N LEU A 223 3.66 -0.48 1.87
CA LEU A 223 3.67 -1.92 1.63
C LEU A 223 5.02 -2.58 1.91
N THR A 224 6.13 -1.90 1.61
CA THR A 224 7.49 -2.52 1.60
C THR A 224 8.45 -1.94 2.62
N GLY A 225 8.14 -0.77 3.20
CA GLY A 225 9.06 0.00 4.04
C GLY A 225 10.11 0.79 3.26
N ARG A 226 10.11 0.77 1.93
CA ARG A 226 11.02 1.56 1.07
C ARG A 226 10.25 2.38 0.05
N ALA A 227 10.68 3.62 -0.18
CA ALA A 227 10.03 4.53 -1.13
C ALA A 227 10.60 4.41 -2.55
N SER A 228 10.80 3.18 -3.04
CA SER A 228 11.36 2.95 -4.38
C SER A 228 10.37 3.40 -5.47
N PRO A 229 10.84 4.17 -6.48
CA PRO A 229 10.01 4.53 -7.64
C PRO A 229 9.87 3.37 -8.64
N HIS A 230 10.68 2.32 -8.49
CA HIS A 230 10.77 1.22 -9.45
C HIS A 230 10.00 -0.01 -8.98
N LEU A 231 9.03 -0.45 -9.77
CA LEU A 231 8.15 -1.56 -9.41
C LEU A 231 8.71 -2.93 -9.80
N HIS A 232 9.82 -2.99 -10.51
CA HIS A 232 10.47 -4.24 -10.94
C HIS A 232 11.09 -5.00 -9.76
N ASN A 233 11.50 -6.25 -10.00
CA ASN A 233 12.18 -7.05 -9.00
C ASN A 233 13.65 -6.66 -8.88
N GLY A 234 14.14 -6.56 -7.64
CA GLY A 234 15.57 -6.52 -7.35
C GLY A 234 16.25 -5.28 -7.88
N VAL A 235 17.51 -5.43 -8.28
CA VAL A 235 18.31 -4.36 -8.85
C VAL A 235 18.44 -4.60 -10.34
N LEU A 236 17.99 -3.65 -11.15
CA LEU A 236 18.23 -3.65 -12.59
C LEU A 236 19.37 -2.68 -12.89
N HIS A 237 20.30 -3.09 -13.75
CA HIS A 237 21.38 -2.22 -14.19
C HIS A 237 20.98 -1.66 -15.54
N VAL A 238 20.68 -0.36 -15.59
CA VAL A 238 20.23 0.33 -16.79
C VAL A 238 21.38 1.18 -17.33
N GLY A 239 21.79 0.89 -18.55
CA GLY A 239 22.81 1.61 -19.31
C GLY A 239 22.78 1.12 -20.75
N ASP A 240 23.28 1.94 -21.68
CA ASP A 240 23.52 1.53 -23.06
C ASP A 240 25.01 1.18 -23.26
N GLU A 241 25.39 0.79 -24.48
CA GLU A 241 26.80 0.48 -24.79
C GLU A 241 27.76 1.65 -24.56
N ASN A 242 27.25 2.88 -24.49
CA ASN A 242 28.01 4.12 -24.35
C ASN A 242 27.94 4.74 -22.95
N THR A 243 27.16 4.17 -22.02
CA THR A 243 26.98 4.65 -20.65
C THR A 243 27.19 3.55 -19.63
N TYR A 244 27.84 3.89 -18.52
CA TYR A 244 27.95 2.97 -17.39
C TYR A 244 26.57 2.54 -16.91
N ALA A 245 26.39 1.23 -16.69
CA ALA A 245 25.14 0.70 -16.20
C ALA A 245 24.90 1.18 -14.76
N ILE A 246 23.85 1.97 -14.56
CA ILE A 246 23.47 2.53 -13.26
C ILE A 246 22.48 1.57 -12.59
N PRO A 247 22.70 1.17 -11.33
CA PRO A 247 21.77 0.32 -10.61
C PRO A 247 20.49 1.09 -10.23
N GLN A 248 19.34 0.55 -10.61
CA GLN A 248 18.01 0.95 -10.19
C GLN A 248 17.45 -0.08 -9.21
N TRP A 249 17.08 0.36 -8.01
CA TRP A 249 16.65 -0.50 -6.91
C TRP A 249 15.12 -0.57 -6.87
N GLY A 250 14.57 -1.65 -7.41
CA GLY A 250 13.16 -1.97 -7.29
C GLY A 250 12.79 -2.63 -5.97
N VAL A 251 11.77 -3.48 -6.02
CA VAL A 251 11.27 -4.19 -4.85
C VAL A 251 12.21 -5.34 -4.51
N LEU A 252 12.81 -5.29 -3.32
CA LEU A 252 13.89 -6.21 -2.91
C LEU A 252 13.39 -7.53 -2.32
N VAL A 253 12.24 -7.51 -1.67
CA VAL A 253 11.65 -8.67 -0.98
C VAL A 253 10.21 -8.80 -1.40
N ARG A 254 9.69 -10.03 -1.48
CA ARG A 254 8.27 -10.27 -1.78
C ARG A 254 7.41 -9.64 -0.68
N SER A 255 6.47 -8.81 -1.10
CA SER A 255 5.55 -8.14 -0.18
C SER A 255 4.45 -9.10 0.29
N GLU A 256 3.91 -8.87 1.48
CA GLU A 256 2.73 -9.60 1.97
C GLU A 256 1.46 -9.19 1.23
N VAL A 257 1.36 -7.90 0.89
CA VAL A 257 0.29 -7.29 0.10
C VAL A 257 0.89 -6.80 -1.21
N GLY A 258 0.28 -7.18 -2.33
CA GLY A 258 0.77 -6.89 -3.66
C GLY A 258 0.41 -5.50 -4.16
N PHE A 259 0.90 -5.19 -5.36
CA PHE A 259 0.52 -3.99 -6.09
C PHE A 259 0.33 -4.33 -7.57
N LEU A 260 -0.80 -3.91 -8.14
CA LEU A 260 -1.12 -4.02 -9.57
C LEU A 260 -1.33 -2.62 -10.14
N VAL A 261 -0.89 -2.40 -11.37
CA VAL A 261 -1.04 -1.11 -12.06
C VAL A 261 -1.43 -1.32 -13.51
N HIS A 262 -2.38 -0.51 -13.95
CA HIS A 262 -2.79 -0.38 -15.34
C HIS A 262 -3.22 1.07 -15.57
N GLU A 263 -2.35 1.87 -16.20
CA GLU A 263 -2.60 3.29 -16.53
C GLU A 263 -2.82 3.51 -18.04
N GLY A 264 -2.77 2.45 -18.85
CA GLY A 264 -2.95 2.49 -20.30
C GLY A 264 -2.03 1.50 -21.03
N ASP A 265 -2.37 1.18 -22.28
CA ASP A 265 -1.74 0.10 -23.05
C ASP A 265 -0.29 0.42 -23.48
N ALA A 266 0.09 1.70 -23.54
CA ALA A 266 1.43 2.15 -23.94
C ALA A 266 2.48 2.18 -22.80
N GLN A 267 2.09 1.94 -21.54
CA GLN A 267 2.97 2.11 -20.36
C GLN A 267 3.54 0.77 -19.83
N LEU A 268 4.08 -0.07 -20.72
CA LEU A 268 4.68 -1.36 -20.35
C LEU A 268 5.85 -1.23 -19.35
N SER A 269 6.59 -0.12 -19.37
CA SER A 269 7.75 0.12 -18.49
C SER A 269 7.41 0.28 -17.00
N LYS A 270 6.13 0.47 -16.66
CA LYS A 270 5.66 0.60 -15.26
C LYS A 270 5.12 -0.69 -14.66
N GLN A 271 5.22 -1.83 -15.35
CA GLN A 271 4.65 -3.05 -14.82
C GLN A 271 5.39 -3.55 -13.56
N PRO A 272 4.66 -3.93 -12.50
CA PRO A 272 5.26 -4.49 -11.30
C PRO A 272 5.87 -5.86 -11.56
N GLY A 273 7.01 -6.11 -10.92
CA GLY A 273 7.64 -7.42 -10.88
C GLY A 273 6.85 -8.43 -10.05
N SER A 274 7.26 -9.70 -10.11
CA SER A 274 6.59 -10.78 -9.36
C SER A 274 6.58 -10.59 -7.84
N ARG A 275 7.51 -9.83 -7.25
CA ARG A 275 7.50 -9.52 -5.80
C ARG A 275 6.31 -8.68 -5.35
N LEU A 276 5.63 -8.02 -6.29
CA LEU A 276 4.37 -7.29 -6.08
C LEU A 276 3.18 -7.98 -6.76
N LYS A 277 3.37 -8.62 -7.92
CA LYS A 277 2.28 -9.35 -8.61
C LYS A 277 1.89 -10.66 -7.91
N THR A 278 2.84 -11.37 -7.29
CA THR A 278 2.58 -12.60 -6.51
C THR A 278 2.94 -12.41 -5.03
N PRO A 279 2.12 -11.62 -4.28
CA PRO A 279 2.32 -11.40 -2.85
C PRO A 279 2.11 -12.68 -2.02
N ASN A 280 2.50 -12.64 -0.74
CA ASN A 280 2.30 -13.79 0.16
C ASN A 280 0.83 -14.04 0.51
N LEU A 281 -0.01 -13.00 0.48
CA LEU A 281 -1.45 -13.04 0.73
C LEU A 281 -2.17 -12.54 -0.53
N PRO A 282 -3.34 -13.09 -0.87
CA PRO A 282 -4.10 -12.70 -2.05
C PRO A 282 -4.82 -11.34 -1.88
N ILE A 283 -4.05 -10.29 -1.62
CA ILE A 283 -4.49 -8.90 -1.47
C ILE A 283 -3.54 -8.05 -2.30
N TRP A 284 -4.09 -7.16 -3.11
CA TRP A 284 -3.35 -6.22 -3.95
C TRP A 284 -3.95 -4.83 -3.81
N VAL A 285 -3.10 -3.84 -3.53
CA VAL A 285 -3.45 -2.45 -3.85
C VAL A 285 -3.39 -2.30 -5.37
N THR A 286 -4.34 -1.60 -5.95
CA THR A 286 -4.44 -1.42 -7.39
C THR A 286 -4.35 0.04 -7.76
N LEU A 287 -3.69 0.36 -8.87
CA LEU A 287 -3.78 1.66 -9.56
C LEU A 287 -4.34 1.43 -10.96
N CYS A 288 -5.63 1.73 -11.15
CA CYS A 288 -6.37 1.48 -12.38
C CYS A 288 -6.82 2.82 -13.00
N HIS A 289 -6.20 3.25 -14.10
CA HIS A 289 -6.42 4.56 -14.74
C HIS A 289 -6.46 5.73 -13.74
N GLY A 290 -5.44 5.84 -12.89
CA GLY A 290 -5.34 6.92 -11.90
C GLY A 290 -6.15 6.69 -10.62
N HIS A 291 -6.91 5.60 -10.52
CA HIS A 291 -7.72 5.28 -9.35
C HIS A 291 -7.13 4.16 -8.50
N HIS A 292 -7.05 4.40 -7.19
CA HIS A 292 -6.62 3.43 -6.20
C HIS A 292 -7.79 2.59 -5.68
N GLY A 293 -7.53 1.29 -5.53
CA GLY A 293 -8.47 0.32 -4.98
C GLY A 293 -7.76 -0.88 -4.36
N VAL A 294 -8.52 -1.85 -3.88
CA VAL A 294 -8.00 -3.10 -3.35
C VAL A 294 -8.68 -4.27 -4.05
N LEU A 295 -7.89 -5.14 -4.66
CA LEU A 295 -8.32 -6.47 -5.10
C LEU A 295 -7.95 -7.48 -4.02
N PHE A 296 -8.86 -8.37 -3.64
CA PHE A 296 -8.54 -9.42 -2.68
C PHE A 296 -9.40 -10.67 -2.85
N ASN A 297 -8.89 -11.79 -2.32
CA ASN A 297 -9.59 -13.04 -2.16
C ASN A 297 -9.43 -13.52 -0.71
N THR A 298 -10.42 -14.23 -0.18
CA THR A 298 -10.43 -14.71 1.21
C THR A 298 -9.66 -16.02 1.42
N ASN A 299 -9.45 -16.81 0.36
CA ASN A 299 -8.67 -18.03 0.36
C ASN A 299 -7.17 -17.73 0.34
N ARG A 300 -6.52 -17.86 1.51
CA ARG A 300 -5.07 -17.69 1.69
C ARG A 300 -4.22 -18.47 0.67
N GLU A 301 -4.68 -19.65 0.26
CA GLU A 301 -3.93 -20.56 -0.59
C GLU A 301 -4.08 -20.26 -2.10
N LEU A 302 -4.82 -19.21 -2.49
CA LEU A 302 -5.06 -18.86 -3.89
C LEU A 302 -3.77 -18.82 -4.74
N LEU A 303 -2.70 -18.19 -4.21
CA LEU A 303 -1.41 -18.02 -4.92
C LEU A 303 -0.40 -19.15 -4.63
N ARG A 304 -0.77 -20.10 -3.76
CA ARG A 304 0.10 -21.22 -3.33
C ARG A 304 -0.33 -22.54 -3.95
N ASN A 305 -1.61 -22.65 -4.30
CA ASN A 305 -2.19 -23.83 -4.91
C ASN A 305 -2.67 -23.51 -6.34
N TYR A 306 -1.98 -24.06 -7.33
CA TYR A 306 -2.31 -23.85 -8.74
C TYR A 306 -3.75 -24.28 -9.10
N HIS A 307 -4.34 -25.24 -8.38
CA HIS A 307 -5.74 -25.61 -8.58
C HIS A 307 -6.70 -24.50 -8.12
N ALA A 308 -6.36 -23.79 -7.04
CA ALA A 308 -7.16 -22.66 -6.56
C ALA A 308 -7.10 -21.48 -7.54
N GLU A 309 -5.98 -21.31 -8.26
CA GLU A 309 -5.80 -20.26 -9.27
C GLU A 309 -6.47 -20.57 -10.62
N ARG A 310 -7.13 -21.73 -10.78
CA ARG A 310 -7.84 -22.10 -12.03
C ARG A 310 -9.15 -21.35 -12.22
N ARG A 311 -9.96 -21.25 -11.16
CA ARG A 311 -11.23 -20.53 -11.16
C ARG A 311 -11.55 -20.09 -9.73
N PHE A 312 -11.69 -18.79 -9.52
CA PHE A 312 -11.88 -18.21 -8.20
C PHE A 312 -12.63 -16.88 -8.27
N GLU A 313 -13.23 -16.47 -7.16
CA GLU A 313 -13.81 -15.13 -7.02
C GLU A 313 -12.77 -14.13 -6.53
N ILE A 314 -12.82 -12.90 -7.01
CA ILE A 314 -12.00 -11.79 -6.50
C ILE A 314 -12.92 -10.62 -6.20
N GLN A 315 -12.66 -9.94 -5.09
CA GLN A 315 -13.40 -8.75 -4.69
C GLN A 315 -12.58 -7.51 -4.99
N TYR A 316 -13.20 -6.52 -5.61
CA TYR A 316 -12.65 -5.19 -5.83
C TYR A 316 -13.36 -4.19 -4.93
N PHE A 317 -12.61 -3.37 -4.19
CA PHE A 317 -13.17 -2.39 -3.27
C PHE A 317 -12.35 -1.09 -3.24
N THR A 318 -13.03 0.06 -3.26
CA THR A 318 -12.37 1.38 -3.21
C THR A 318 -12.74 2.13 -1.94
N CYS A 319 -11.86 3.03 -1.48
CA CYS A 319 -12.14 3.94 -0.36
C CYS A 319 -13.33 4.90 -0.67
N GLY A 320 -13.71 5.02 -1.95
CA GLY A 320 -14.91 5.75 -2.39
C GLY A 320 -16.22 5.03 -2.12
N GLY A 321 -16.20 3.70 -1.93
CA GLY A 321 -17.39 2.89 -1.65
C GLY A 321 -17.77 1.92 -2.74
N SER A 322 -17.12 2.00 -3.90
CA SER A 322 -17.40 1.08 -4.99
C SER A 322 -16.93 -0.32 -4.64
N HIS A 323 -17.81 -1.30 -4.79
CA HIS A 323 -17.54 -2.72 -4.55
C HIS A 323 -18.06 -3.59 -5.69
N ALA A 324 -17.23 -4.54 -6.13
CA ALA A 324 -17.59 -5.52 -7.15
C ALA A 324 -16.99 -6.88 -6.81
N ILE A 325 -17.69 -7.95 -7.19
CA ILE A 325 -17.20 -9.33 -7.10
C ILE A 325 -17.07 -9.83 -8.53
N LEU A 326 -15.93 -10.42 -8.88
CA LEU A 326 -15.67 -10.95 -10.21
C LEU A 326 -15.22 -12.41 -10.10
N THR A 327 -15.69 -13.26 -11.00
CA THR A 327 -15.13 -14.61 -11.19
C THR A 327 -14.02 -14.54 -12.22
N VAL A 328 -12.82 -14.98 -11.85
CA VAL A 328 -11.66 -15.12 -12.73
C VAL A 328 -11.49 -16.59 -13.08
N ASP A 329 -11.47 -16.90 -14.37
CA ASP A 329 -11.25 -18.25 -14.91
C ASP A 329 -10.02 -18.25 -15.82
N THR A 330 -8.98 -18.98 -15.41
CA THR A 330 -7.70 -19.06 -16.12
C THR A 330 -7.59 -20.32 -16.98
N ARG A 331 -8.65 -21.13 -17.08
CA ARG A 331 -8.65 -22.39 -17.85
C ARG A 331 -8.70 -22.16 -19.35
N SER A 332 -9.29 -21.04 -19.78
CA SER A 332 -9.63 -20.76 -21.17
C SER A 332 -8.48 -20.13 -21.94
N THR A 333 -7.45 -20.92 -22.33
CA THR A 333 -6.66 -20.77 -23.59
C THR A 333 -5.41 -21.67 -23.69
N SER A 334 -5.21 -22.67 -22.83
CA SER A 334 -4.06 -23.59 -22.97
C SER A 334 -4.24 -24.73 -24.00
N GLY A 335 -5.32 -24.74 -24.78
CA GLY A 335 -5.49 -25.72 -25.85
C GLY A 335 -6.85 -25.65 -26.51
N ASN A 336 -6.89 -25.06 -27.70
CA ASN A 336 -7.65 -25.47 -28.89
C ASN A 336 -7.87 -24.24 -29.79
N ASP A 337 -7.06 -24.15 -30.84
CA ASP A 337 -7.45 -23.56 -32.11
C ASP A 337 -8.60 -24.40 -32.72
N SER A 338 -9.75 -24.41 -32.08
CA SER A 338 -10.97 -24.98 -32.65
C SER A 338 -11.90 -23.84 -33.03
N GLU A 339 -11.93 -23.58 -34.33
CA GLU A 339 -13.02 -22.98 -35.14
C GLU A 339 -14.31 -22.65 -34.36
N PHE A 340 -14.26 -21.60 -33.54
CA PHE A 340 -15.46 -20.96 -33.01
C PHE A 340 -15.37 -19.50 -33.41
N GLU A 341 -16.36 -19.04 -34.18
CA GLU A 341 -16.60 -17.64 -34.55
C GLU A 341 -16.97 -16.83 -33.29
N GLY A 342 -16.04 -16.70 -32.35
CA GLY A 342 -16.07 -15.69 -31.32
C GLY A 342 -15.41 -14.40 -31.81
N PRO A 343 -15.69 -13.24 -31.18
CA PRO A 343 -14.93 -12.03 -31.45
C PRO A 343 -13.43 -12.33 -31.28
N SER A 344 -12.61 -11.85 -32.23
CA SER A 344 -11.16 -12.04 -32.21
C SER A 344 -10.56 -11.60 -30.87
N LYS A 345 -9.41 -12.17 -30.48
CA LYS A 345 -8.70 -11.81 -29.24
C LYS A 345 -8.47 -10.29 -29.13
N GLU A 346 -8.24 -9.63 -30.26
CA GLU A 346 -8.15 -8.16 -30.37
C GLU A 346 -9.46 -7.44 -30.07
N CYS A 347 -10.61 -7.95 -30.54
CA CYS A 347 -11.92 -7.37 -30.27
C CYS A 347 -12.31 -7.50 -28.78
N MET A 348 -11.98 -8.63 -28.14
CA MET A 348 -12.19 -8.82 -26.69
C MET A 348 -11.30 -7.92 -25.83
N ASP A 349 -10.11 -7.56 -26.31
CA ASP A 349 -9.21 -6.66 -25.58
C ASP A 349 -9.62 -5.18 -25.72
N ILE A 350 -10.19 -4.81 -26.88
CA ILE A 350 -10.78 -3.47 -27.10
C ILE A 350 -12.02 -3.26 -26.23
N ALA A 351 -12.87 -4.28 -26.07
CA ALA A 351 -14.08 -4.20 -25.26
C ALA A 351 -13.84 -4.35 -23.75
N ALA A 352 -12.63 -4.71 -23.33
CA ALA A 352 -12.28 -4.95 -21.94
C ALA A 352 -12.33 -3.68 -21.10
N THR A 353 -12.99 -3.75 -19.95
CA THR A 353 -12.95 -2.67 -18.96
C THR A 353 -11.53 -2.49 -18.41
N PRO A 354 -11.18 -1.29 -17.92
CA PRO A 354 -9.92 -1.04 -17.23
C PRO A 354 -9.58 -2.05 -16.13
N LEU A 355 -10.58 -2.44 -15.33
CA LEU A 355 -10.39 -3.38 -14.23
C LEU A 355 -10.10 -4.79 -14.77
N GLU A 356 -10.75 -5.21 -15.85
CA GLU A 356 -10.44 -6.47 -16.52
C GLU A 356 -9.02 -6.50 -17.08
N LYS A 357 -8.59 -5.41 -17.74
CA LYS A 357 -7.20 -5.26 -18.22
C LYS A 357 -6.19 -5.32 -17.07
N LEU A 358 -6.50 -4.68 -15.93
CA LEU A 358 -5.69 -4.76 -14.73
C LEU A 358 -5.60 -6.20 -14.20
N ILE A 359 -6.71 -6.92 -14.08
CA ILE A 359 -6.74 -8.32 -13.62
C ILE A 359 -5.94 -9.20 -14.59
N ARG A 360 -6.08 -9.00 -15.91
CA ARG A 360 -5.32 -9.71 -16.95
C ARG A 360 -3.83 -9.43 -16.92
N SER A 361 -3.39 -8.29 -16.36
CA SER A 361 -1.96 -8.01 -16.14
C SER A 361 -1.30 -8.99 -15.15
N LYS A 362 -2.10 -9.69 -14.33
CA LYS A 362 -1.67 -10.74 -13.40
C LYS A 362 -2.07 -12.14 -13.88
N TRP A 363 -3.31 -12.31 -14.33
CA TRP A 363 -3.83 -13.58 -14.86
C TRP A 363 -4.05 -13.43 -16.35
N GLN A 364 -2.96 -13.59 -17.10
CA GLN A 364 -2.96 -13.40 -18.54
C GLN A 364 -4.02 -14.28 -19.20
N ASP A 365 -4.76 -13.70 -20.15
CA ASP A 365 -5.82 -14.35 -20.92
C ASP A 365 -6.99 -14.92 -20.08
N ALA A 366 -7.12 -14.52 -18.81
CA ALA A 366 -8.23 -14.96 -17.98
C ALA A 366 -9.57 -14.41 -18.48
N TYR A 367 -10.58 -15.29 -18.49
CA TYR A 367 -11.97 -14.91 -18.65
C TYR A 367 -12.48 -14.31 -17.33
N ILE A 368 -13.14 -13.16 -17.41
CA ILE A 368 -13.60 -12.40 -16.25
C ILE A 368 -15.11 -12.23 -16.37
N GLN A 369 -15.82 -12.67 -15.34
CA GLN A 369 -17.27 -12.54 -15.23
C GLN A 369 -17.60 -11.63 -14.04
N TRP A 370 -18.40 -10.59 -14.26
CA TRP A 370 -18.89 -9.73 -13.19
C TRP A 370 -20.05 -10.40 -12.46
N ASN A 371 -19.92 -10.58 -11.15
CA ASN A 371 -20.94 -11.18 -10.31
C ASN A 371 -21.82 -10.06 -9.72
N GLY A 372 -23.00 -9.86 -10.28
CA GLY A 372 -23.96 -8.83 -9.85
C GLY A 372 -23.64 -7.42 -10.36
N THR A 373 -24.49 -6.47 -10.00
CA THR A 373 -24.31 -5.06 -10.36
C THR A 373 -23.31 -4.43 -9.38
N PRO A 374 -22.28 -3.68 -9.84
CA PRO A 374 -21.39 -2.96 -8.95
C PRO A 374 -22.18 -2.06 -8.00
N LEU A 375 -21.93 -2.17 -6.70
CA LEU A 375 -22.46 -1.19 -5.74
C LEU A 375 -21.61 0.07 -5.92
N MET A 376 -22.21 1.16 -6.39
CA MET A 376 -21.51 2.44 -6.60
C MET A 376 -21.39 3.24 -5.30
#